data_AF-A0AAU5BL10-F1
#
_entry.id   AF-A0AAU5BL10-F1
#
_cell.length_a   1.000
_cell.length_b   1.000
_cell.length_c   1.000
_cell.angle_alpha   90.00
_cell.angle_beta   90.00
_cell.angle_gamma   90.00
#
_symmetry.space_group_name_H-M   'P 1'
#
loop_
_entity.id
_entity.type
_entity.pdbx_description
1 polymer ?
#
loop_
_entity_poly.entity_id
_entity_poly.type
_entity_poly.pdbx_seq_one_letter_code
_entity_poly.pdbx_strand_id
1 'polypeptide(L)'
;MERDRFLGPLRRIGLTLSPGRPPRFNPPAEHGTADGGARNRSRSRSQDRERERLVRAEWEALRARLAPDVAEHVARVGELLADPRLEFTPDPGRNAVRRDYLSAADAYQAAGKLLDEATDLPDLAAAVVLADRAVELFAAARARHLGQRPHAQRPRCYYNPLHGPSVEPPREPRVRKGRRVVAREAAASRRPACEPCRRALLAGEPPTYCPPCGLPGTSAAGP
;
A
#
# COMPACT_ATOMS: atom_id res chain seq x y z
N MET A 1 -41.66 27.64 -43.35
CA MET A 1 -41.09 28.94 -42.93
C MET A 1 -39.84 28.63 -42.10
N GLU A 2 -38.73 28.28 -42.73
CA GLU A 2 -37.85 29.16 -43.51
C GLU A 2 -37.13 30.15 -42.58
N ARG A 3 -35.84 29.92 -42.34
CA ARG A 3 -34.77 30.88 -42.65
C ARG A 3 -33.38 30.34 -42.32
N ASP A 4 -32.75 29.90 -43.40
CA ASP A 4 -31.32 29.96 -43.65
C ASP A 4 -30.71 31.34 -43.42
N ARG A 5 -29.36 31.30 -43.38
CA ARG A 5 -28.37 32.33 -43.75
C ARG A 5 -27.68 32.99 -42.56
N PHE A 6 -26.38 32.71 -42.41
CA PHE A 6 -25.32 33.70 -42.59
C PHE A 6 -23.95 33.02 -42.50
N LEU A 7 -23.43 32.58 -43.65
CA LEU A 7 -21.98 32.46 -43.87
C LEU A 7 -21.68 33.06 -45.24
N GLY A 8 -21.05 34.23 -45.21
CA GLY A 8 -20.44 34.89 -46.36
C GLY A 8 -19.02 34.37 -46.63
N PRO A 9 -18.45 34.72 -47.79
CA PRO A 9 -17.43 33.93 -48.48
C PRO A 9 -16.00 34.36 -48.13
N LEU A 10 -14.98 33.65 -48.63
CA LEU A 10 -13.96 34.21 -49.53
C LEU A 10 -12.92 33.15 -49.98
N ARG A 11 -12.73 33.15 -51.32
CA ARG A 11 -11.48 32.98 -52.09
C ARG A 11 -10.81 31.60 -52.15
N ARG A 12 -11.08 30.94 -53.28
CA ARG A 12 -10.17 30.04 -54.00
C ARG A 12 -8.85 30.75 -54.29
N ILE A 13 -7.75 30.19 -53.80
CA ILE A 13 -6.42 30.36 -54.39
C ILE A 13 -6.03 28.99 -54.92
N GLY A 14 -5.90 28.91 -56.25
CA GLY A 14 -5.33 27.75 -56.92
C GLY A 14 -3.82 27.75 -56.70
N LEU A 15 -3.29 26.62 -56.22
CA LEU A 15 -1.89 26.26 -56.36
C LEU A 15 -1.86 24.83 -56.91
N THR A 16 -1.48 24.74 -58.17
CA THR A 16 -1.14 23.50 -58.87
C THR A 16 0.13 22.91 -58.25
N LEU A 17 -0.01 21.79 -57.54
CA LEU A 17 1.12 21.00 -57.06
C LEU A 17 1.52 20.00 -58.14
N SER A 18 2.65 20.27 -58.81
CA SER A 18 3.39 19.26 -59.56
C SER A 18 3.81 18.11 -58.63
N PRO A 19 3.71 16.84 -59.04
CA PRO A 19 4.20 15.72 -58.25
C PRO A 19 5.73 15.69 -58.32
N GLY A 20 6.38 16.32 -57.33
CA GLY A 20 7.80 16.16 -57.08
C GLY A 20 8.13 14.73 -56.66
N ARG A 21 9.05 14.10 -57.38
CA ARG A 21 9.63 12.78 -57.08
C ARG A 21 10.27 12.81 -55.68
N PRO A 22 9.93 11.90 -54.74
CA PRO A 22 10.55 11.92 -53.42
C PRO A 22 12.05 11.60 -53.54
N PRO A 23 12.91 12.22 -52.70
CA PRO A 23 14.32 11.86 -52.66
C PRO A 23 14.47 10.41 -52.22
N ARG A 24 15.26 9.63 -52.96
CA ARG A 24 15.70 8.30 -52.55
C ARG A 24 16.66 8.47 -51.39
N PHE A 25 16.18 8.19 -50.18
CA PHE A 25 17.02 8.01 -49.01
C PHE A 25 17.72 6.66 -49.17
N ASN A 26 19.00 6.67 -49.54
CA ASN A 26 19.85 5.48 -49.40
C ASN A 26 20.29 5.42 -47.94
N PRO A 27 19.84 4.44 -47.13
CA PRO A 27 20.45 4.22 -45.84
C PRO A 27 21.93 3.85 -46.05
N PRO A 28 22.86 4.29 -45.18
CA PRO A 28 24.21 3.74 -45.20
C PRO A 28 24.12 2.22 -45.03
N ALA A 29 24.95 1.49 -45.78
CA ALA A 29 25.10 0.06 -45.62
C ALA A 29 25.69 -0.22 -44.23
N GLU A 30 24.82 -0.37 -43.25
CA GLU A 30 25.18 -0.81 -41.91
C GLU A 30 25.47 -2.31 -41.99
N HIS A 31 26.75 -2.65 -42.19
CA HIS A 31 27.29 -3.96 -41.81
C HIS A 31 27.33 -4.07 -40.28
N GLY A 32 26.18 -3.95 -39.62
CA GLY A 32 25.96 -4.30 -38.23
C GLY A 32 25.71 -5.80 -38.15
N THR A 33 26.70 -6.56 -37.73
CA THR A 33 26.58 -8.01 -37.54
C THR A 33 25.37 -8.31 -36.64
N ALA A 34 24.36 -9.01 -37.18
CA ALA A 34 23.17 -9.46 -36.43
C ALA A 34 23.53 -10.26 -35.15
N ASP A 35 24.75 -10.80 -35.15
CA ASP A 35 25.40 -11.55 -34.09
C ASP A 35 25.76 -10.68 -32.85
N GLY A 36 26.03 -9.38 -33.03
CA GLY A 36 26.28 -8.45 -31.91
C GLY A 36 25.04 -8.12 -31.08
N GLY A 37 23.89 -7.91 -31.73
CA GLY A 37 22.62 -7.62 -31.06
C GLY A 37 22.03 -8.82 -30.31
N ALA A 38 22.22 -10.04 -30.83
CA ALA A 38 21.82 -11.27 -30.15
C ALA A 38 22.65 -11.53 -28.88
N ARG A 39 23.97 -11.32 -28.93
CA ARG A 39 24.88 -11.43 -27.78
C ARG A 39 24.62 -10.38 -26.70
N ASN A 40 24.26 -9.15 -27.06
CA ASN A 40 23.93 -8.12 -26.08
C ASN A 40 22.60 -8.42 -25.35
N ARG A 41 21.59 -8.92 -26.08
CA ARG A 41 20.31 -9.36 -25.48
C ARG A 41 20.46 -10.57 -24.55
N SER A 42 21.28 -11.56 -24.90
CA SER A 42 21.52 -12.71 -24.03
C SER A 42 22.27 -12.32 -22.76
N ARG A 43 23.25 -11.40 -22.85
CA ARG A 43 23.96 -10.85 -21.70
C ARG A 43 23.06 -10.03 -20.77
N SER A 44 22.20 -9.16 -21.33
CA SER A 44 21.19 -8.41 -20.55
C SER A 44 20.25 -9.36 -19.79
N ARG A 45 19.69 -10.37 -20.47
CA ARG A 45 18.80 -11.35 -19.81
C ARG A 45 19.51 -12.16 -18.72
N SER A 46 20.78 -12.48 -18.91
CA SER A 46 21.60 -13.15 -17.89
C SER A 46 21.81 -12.25 -16.67
N GLN A 47 22.07 -10.96 -16.89
CA GLN A 47 22.21 -9.96 -15.83
C GLN A 47 20.90 -9.71 -15.10
N ASP A 48 19.76 -9.67 -15.80
CA ASP A 48 18.44 -9.51 -15.21
C ASP A 48 18.07 -10.71 -14.32
N ARG A 49 18.31 -11.93 -14.80
CA ARG A 49 18.12 -13.16 -14.00
C ARG A 49 19.01 -13.20 -12.77
N GLU A 50 20.26 -12.75 -12.89
CA GLU A 50 21.17 -12.67 -11.74
C GLU A 50 20.68 -11.64 -10.72
N ARG A 51 20.21 -10.47 -11.18
CA ARG A 51 19.57 -9.47 -10.31
C ARG A 51 18.34 -10.03 -9.61
N GLU A 52 17.46 -10.71 -10.32
CA GLU A 52 16.26 -11.33 -9.75
C GLU A 52 16.60 -12.39 -8.69
N ARG A 53 17.66 -13.18 -8.92
CA ARG A 53 18.16 -14.17 -7.94
C ARG A 53 18.67 -13.51 -6.68
N LEU A 54 19.48 -12.46 -6.82
CA LEU A 54 20.02 -11.71 -5.68
C LEU A 54 18.90 -11.06 -4.86
N VAL A 55 17.92 -10.43 -5.52
CA VAL A 55 16.76 -9.85 -4.84
C VAL A 55 15.96 -10.92 -4.10
N ARG A 56 15.72 -12.08 -4.73
CA ARG A 56 15.01 -13.19 -4.08
C ARG A 56 15.76 -13.72 -2.85
N ALA A 57 17.09 -13.86 -2.94
CA ALA A 57 17.91 -14.32 -1.82
C ALA A 57 17.92 -13.31 -0.67
N GLU A 58 17.98 -12.01 -0.97
CA GLU A 58 17.88 -10.94 0.03
C GLU A 58 16.52 -10.97 0.74
N TRP A 59 15.44 -11.16 -0.02
CA TRP A 59 14.08 -11.27 0.52
C TRP A 59 13.91 -12.50 1.40
N GLU A 60 14.46 -13.64 0.99
CA GLU A 60 14.44 -14.88 1.78
C GLU A 60 15.21 -14.71 3.09
N ALA A 61 16.39 -14.10 3.05
CA ALA A 61 17.19 -13.82 4.24
C ALA A 61 16.45 -12.86 5.20
N LEU A 62 15.79 -11.83 4.65
CA LEU A 62 15.00 -10.89 5.43
C LEU A 62 13.78 -11.58 6.06
N ARG A 63 13.09 -12.45 5.33
CA ARG A 63 11.97 -13.26 5.83
C ARG A 63 12.42 -14.15 6.98
N ALA A 64 13.51 -14.90 6.78
CA ALA A 64 14.06 -15.80 7.78
C ALA A 64 14.44 -15.06 9.08
N ARG A 65 14.96 -13.83 8.95
CA ARG A 65 15.30 -12.99 10.11
C ARG A 65 14.07 -12.48 10.86
N LEU A 66 12.99 -12.14 10.16
CA LEU A 66 11.78 -11.55 10.76
C LEU A 66 10.77 -12.58 11.27
N ALA A 67 10.76 -13.79 10.72
CA ALA A 67 9.80 -14.83 11.08
C ALA A 67 9.74 -15.11 12.60
N PRO A 68 10.87 -15.17 13.35
CA PRO A 68 10.82 -15.37 14.80
C PRO A 68 10.12 -14.22 15.54
N ASP A 69 10.40 -12.97 15.17
CA ASP A 69 9.77 -11.79 15.79
C ASP A 69 8.25 -11.78 15.54
N VAL A 70 7.84 -12.14 14.32
CA VAL A 70 6.41 -12.26 13.97
C VAL A 70 5.75 -13.39 14.75
N ALA A 71 6.43 -14.53 14.89
CA ALA A 71 5.92 -15.65 15.69
C ALA A 71 5.75 -15.28 17.17
N GLU A 72 6.73 -14.59 17.74
CA GLU A 72 6.64 -14.08 19.11
C GLU A 72 5.47 -13.09 19.27
N HIS A 73 5.28 -12.20 18.30
CA HIS A 73 4.16 -11.26 18.30
C HIS A 73 2.81 -11.98 18.27
N VAL A 74 2.64 -12.95 17.37
CA VAL A 74 1.40 -13.76 17.29
C VAL A 74 1.17 -14.53 18.59
N ALA A 75 2.22 -15.13 19.17
CA ALA A 75 2.12 -15.84 20.45
C ALA A 75 1.66 -14.93 21.59
N ARG A 76 2.22 -13.71 21.69
CA ARG A 76 1.83 -12.69 22.68
C ARG A 76 0.37 -12.27 22.53
N VAL A 77 -0.14 -12.19 21.30
CA VAL A 77 -1.57 -11.95 21.05
C VAL A 77 -2.40 -13.14 21.52
N GLY A 78 -1.95 -14.37 21.27
CA GLY A 78 -2.59 -15.57 21.81
C GLY A 78 -2.69 -15.57 23.33
N GLU A 79 -1.61 -15.21 24.03
CA GLU A 79 -1.60 -15.06 25.49
C GLU A 79 -2.59 -13.99 25.97
N LEU A 80 -2.67 -12.85 25.28
CA LEU A 80 -3.64 -11.80 25.57
C LEU A 80 -5.09 -12.31 25.44
N LEU A 81 -5.39 -13.06 24.38
CA LEU A 81 -6.72 -13.63 24.15
C LEU A 81 -7.06 -14.74 25.16
N ALA A 82 -6.05 -15.43 25.68
CA ALA A 82 -6.20 -16.47 26.70
C ALA A 82 -6.28 -15.93 28.14
N ASP A 83 -6.14 -14.61 28.38
CA ASP A 83 -6.17 -14.04 29.73
C ASP A 83 -7.50 -14.35 30.44
N PRO A 84 -7.48 -15.19 31.51
CA PRO A 84 -8.69 -15.64 32.20
C PRO A 84 -9.41 -14.52 32.96
N ARG A 85 -8.79 -13.34 33.12
CA ARG A 85 -9.44 -12.17 33.74
C ARG A 85 -10.57 -11.60 32.89
N LEU A 86 -10.72 -12.07 31.65
CA LEU A 86 -11.89 -11.80 30.81
C LEU A 86 -12.87 -12.96 30.90
N GLU A 87 -13.52 -13.07 32.05
CA GLU A 87 -14.71 -13.92 32.20
C GLU A 87 -15.87 -13.30 31.40
N PHE A 88 -15.96 -13.63 30.11
CA PHE A 88 -17.14 -13.38 29.32
C PHE A 88 -18.21 -14.39 29.71
N THR A 89 -18.99 -14.10 30.76
CA THR A 89 -20.23 -14.83 30.98
C THR A 89 -21.16 -14.54 29.80
N PRO A 90 -21.58 -15.54 29.01
CA PRO A 90 -22.46 -15.32 27.86
C PRO A 90 -23.85 -14.90 28.37
N ASP A 91 -24.09 -13.59 28.44
CA ASP A 91 -25.42 -13.02 28.67
C ASP A 91 -26.10 -12.81 27.30
N PRO A 92 -27.30 -13.38 27.06
CA PRO A 92 -28.07 -13.17 25.82
C PRO A 92 -28.36 -11.68 25.50
N GLY A 93 -28.25 -10.77 26.47
CA GLY A 93 -28.33 -9.31 26.24
C GLY A 93 -27.08 -8.68 25.59
N ARG A 94 -25.95 -9.39 25.50
CA ARG A 94 -24.64 -8.84 25.08
C ARG A 94 -24.15 -9.31 23.70
N ASN A 95 -25.05 -9.36 22.72
CA ASN A 95 -24.73 -9.77 21.34
C ASN A 95 -23.56 -9.00 20.69
N ALA A 96 -23.40 -7.70 20.99
CA ALA A 96 -22.30 -6.92 20.45
C ALA A 96 -20.93 -7.36 20.99
N VAL A 97 -20.86 -7.64 22.30
CA VAL A 97 -19.63 -8.09 22.98
C VAL A 97 -19.17 -9.43 22.41
N ARG A 98 -20.10 -10.39 22.31
CA ARG A 98 -19.83 -11.72 21.75
C ARG A 98 -19.31 -11.62 20.31
N ARG A 99 -19.94 -10.78 19.49
CA ARG A 99 -19.53 -10.58 18.10
C ARG A 99 -18.08 -10.07 18.01
N ASP A 100 -17.72 -9.05 18.79
CA ASP A 100 -16.37 -8.50 18.70
C ASP A 100 -15.31 -9.47 19.21
N TYR A 101 -15.62 -10.25 20.25
CA TYR A 101 -14.74 -11.31 20.74
C TYR A 101 -14.53 -12.41 19.69
N LEU A 102 -15.59 -12.91 19.07
CA LEU A 102 -15.49 -13.89 18.00
C LEU A 102 -14.68 -13.35 16.82
N SER A 103 -14.92 -12.10 16.41
CA SER A 103 -14.12 -11.47 15.36
C SER A 103 -12.64 -11.33 15.75
N ALA A 104 -12.32 -11.13 17.03
CA ALA A 104 -10.94 -11.12 17.51
C ALA A 104 -10.30 -12.51 17.40
N ALA A 105 -11.02 -13.56 17.81
CA ALA A 105 -10.57 -14.95 17.70
C ALA A 105 -10.36 -15.35 16.23
N ASP A 106 -11.29 -15.01 15.33
CA ASP A 106 -11.18 -15.27 13.90
C ASP A 106 -9.93 -14.59 13.30
N ALA A 107 -9.67 -13.33 13.66
CA ALA A 107 -8.48 -12.60 13.20
C ALA A 107 -7.18 -13.23 13.71
N TYR A 108 -7.15 -13.66 14.97
CA TYR A 108 -5.99 -14.37 15.54
C TYR A 108 -5.74 -15.72 14.86
N GLN A 109 -6.79 -16.51 14.64
CA GLN A 109 -6.67 -17.78 13.91
C GLN A 109 -6.15 -17.59 12.49
N ALA A 110 -6.66 -16.57 11.79
CA ALA A 110 -6.18 -16.23 10.45
C ALA A 110 -4.71 -15.75 10.47
N ALA A 111 -4.29 -15.01 11.50
CA ALA A 111 -2.90 -14.61 11.68
C ALA A 111 -1.97 -15.82 11.86
N GLY A 112 -2.35 -16.77 12.72
CA GLY A 112 -1.59 -18.02 12.94
C GLY A 112 -1.48 -18.83 11.65
N LYS A 113 -2.59 -19.00 10.92
CA LYS A 113 -2.57 -19.70 9.64
C LYS A 113 -1.63 -19.06 8.61
N LEU A 114 -1.68 -17.72 8.47
CA LEU A 114 -0.77 -17.03 7.55
C LEU A 114 0.69 -17.16 7.98
N LEU A 115 0.98 -17.14 9.28
CA LEU A 115 2.33 -17.35 9.79
C LEU A 115 2.84 -18.77 9.46
N ASP A 116 2.00 -19.78 9.68
CA ASP A 116 2.34 -21.19 9.41
C ASP A 116 2.56 -21.46 7.91
N GLU A 117 1.76 -20.81 7.06
CA GLU A 117 1.80 -20.97 5.60
C GLU A 117 2.74 -19.95 4.91
N ALA A 118 3.39 -19.03 5.65
CA ALA A 118 4.13 -17.91 5.08
C ALA A 118 5.28 -18.36 4.18
N THR A 119 5.21 -18.04 2.90
CA THR A 119 6.26 -18.33 1.91
C THR A 119 7.09 -17.11 1.56
N ASP A 120 6.57 -15.91 1.78
CA ASP A 120 7.23 -14.64 1.49
C ASP A 120 7.07 -13.61 2.62
N LEU A 121 7.69 -12.44 2.44
CA LEU A 121 7.55 -11.31 3.36
C LEU A 121 6.11 -10.73 3.41
N PRO A 122 5.38 -10.57 2.29
CA PRO A 122 3.98 -10.16 2.31
C PRO A 122 3.12 -11.01 3.27
N ASP A 123 3.29 -12.32 3.28
CA ASP A 123 2.57 -13.23 4.17
C ASP A 123 2.85 -12.91 5.65
N LEU A 124 4.12 -12.71 6.02
CA LEU A 124 4.51 -12.31 7.38
C LEU A 124 3.90 -10.96 7.78
N ALA A 125 3.91 -9.98 6.87
CA ALA A 125 3.29 -8.69 7.12
C ALA A 125 1.78 -8.79 7.31
N ALA A 126 1.11 -9.64 6.52
CA ALA A 126 -0.31 -9.91 6.66
C ALA A 126 -0.64 -10.59 8.00
N ALA A 127 0.20 -11.54 8.46
CA ALA A 127 0.06 -12.16 9.77
C ALA A 127 0.12 -11.12 10.91
N VAL A 128 1.09 -10.19 10.89
CA VAL A 128 1.19 -9.11 11.88
C VAL A 128 -0.04 -8.22 11.86
N VAL A 129 -0.53 -7.83 10.67
CA VAL A 129 -1.71 -6.99 10.53
C VAL A 129 -2.96 -7.65 11.12
N LEU A 130 -3.14 -8.95 10.90
CA LEU A 130 -4.26 -9.71 11.47
C LEU A 130 -4.12 -9.91 12.99
N ALA A 131 -2.90 -10.15 13.48
CA ALA A 131 -2.63 -10.26 14.91
C ALA A 131 -2.98 -8.96 15.64
N ASP A 132 -2.52 -7.82 15.13
CA ASP A 132 -2.89 -6.53 15.71
C ASP A 132 -4.40 -6.25 15.62
N ARG A 133 -5.04 -6.72 14.53
CA ARG A 133 -6.49 -6.59 14.37
C ARG A 133 -7.24 -7.36 15.45
N ALA A 134 -6.75 -8.53 15.84
CA ALA A 134 -7.30 -9.30 16.95
C ALA A 134 -7.22 -8.49 18.25
N VAL A 135 -6.09 -7.84 18.53
CA VAL A 135 -5.90 -6.98 19.71
C VAL A 135 -6.92 -5.84 19.75
N GLU A 136 -7.12 -5.13 18.64
CA GLU A 136 -8.10 -4.03 18.55
C GLU A 136 -9.54 -4.50 18.82
N LEU A 137 -9.93 -5.62 18.21
CA LEU A 137 -11.26 -6.20 18.37
C LEU A 137 -11.50 -6.70 19.79
N PHE A 138 -10.49 -7.33 20.39
CA PHE A 138 -10.52 -7.77 21.78
C PHE A 138 -10.65 -6.59 22.75
N ALA A 139 -9.89 -5.52 22.54
CA ALA A 139 -10.01 -4.31 23.33
C ALA A 139 -11.41 -3.67 23.20
N ALA A 140 -12.02 -3.72 22.02
CA ALA A 140 -13.40 -3.26 21.82
C ALA A 140 -14.42 -4.15 22.56
N ALA A 141 -14.24 -5.48 22.53
CA ALA A 141 -15.07 -6.43 23.28
C ALA A 141 -14.99 -6.16 24.79
N ARG A 142 -13.77 -6.00 25.32
CA ARG A 142 -13.51 -5.67 26.73
C ARG A 142 -14.16 -4.34 27.14
N ALA A 143 -14.00 -3.29 26.34
CA ALA A 143 -14.63 -2.00 26.62
C ALA A 143 -16.16 -2.13 26.75
N ARG A 144 -16.81 -2.81 25.78
CA ARG A 144 -18.26 -3.04 25.82
C ARG A 144 -18.68 -3.91 27.01
N HIS A 145 -17.89 -4.91 27.36
CA HIS A 145 -18.15 -5.74 28.54
C HIS A 145 -18.20 -4.91 29.82
N LEU A 146 -17.25 -3.99 29.98
CA LEU A 146 -17.18 -3.04 31.09
C LEU A 146 -18.21 -1.89 31.00
N GLY A 147 -19.14 -1.92 30.04
CA GLY A 147 -20.13 -0.84 29.83
C GLY A 147 -19.52 0.46 29.27
N GLN A 148 -18.27 0.41 28.81
CA GLN A 148 -17.57 1.54 28.23
C GLN A 148 -17.81 1.61 26.72
N ARG A 149 -17.70 2.82 26.16
CA ARG A 149 -17.72 3.01 24.71
C ARG A 149 -16.35 2.59 24.14
N PRO A 150 -16.29 1.68 23.15
CA PRO A 150 -15.05 1.33 22.47
C PRO A 150 -14.41 2.55 21.83
N HIS A 151 -13.08 2.54 21.80
CA HIS A 151 -12.33 3.49 21.01
C HIS A 151 -12.73 3.36 19.53
N ALA A 152 -12.75 4.49 18.81
CA ALA A 152 -12.95 4.45 17.37
C ALA A 152 -11.74 3.74 16.73
N GLN A 153 -12.00 2.71 15.94
CA GLN A 153 -10.94 2.02 15.20
C GLN A 153 -10.32 3.00 14.21
N ARG A 154 -9.01 3.21 14.35
CA ARG A 154 -8.26 4.10 13.47
C ARG A 154 -7.80 3.27 12.27
N PRO A 155 -8.00 3.74 11.03
CA PRO A 155 -7.42 3.04 9.90
C PRO A 155 -5.90 3.00 10.05
N ARG A 156 -5.28 1.91 9.62
CA ARG A 156 -3.82 1.79 9.57
C ARG A 156 -3.21 2.79 8.59
N CYS A 157 -1.91 3.02 8.72
CA CYS A 157 -1.17 3.78 7.72
C CYS A 157 -1.32 3.15 6.33
N TYR A 158 -1.81 3.94 5.38
CA TYR A 158 -2.02 3.52 3.99
C TYR A 158 -0.72 3.14 3.29
N TYR A 159 0.39 3.79 3.63
CA TYR A 159 1.68 3.59 2.97
C TYR A 159 2.43 2.36 3.50
N ASN A 160 2.23 2.04 4.77
CA ASN A 160 2.80 0.84 5.40
C ASN A 160 1.91 0.39 6.56
N PRO A 161 1.11 -0.66 6.39
CA PRO A 161 0.25 -1.19 7.46
C PRO A 161 1.00 -1.61 8.74
N LEU A 162 2.31 -1.82 8.67
CA LEU A 162 3.16 -2.16 9.82
C LEU A 162 3.51 -0.97 10.71
N HIS A 163 3.26 0.27 10.27
CA HIS A 163 3.49 1.47 11.08
C HIS A 163 2.42 1.72 12.15
N GLY A 164 1.41 0.85 12.24
CA GLY A 164 0.31 0.98 13.18
C GLY A 164 -0.76 2.01 12.75
N PRO A 165 -1.53 2.54 13.71
CA PRO A 165 -2.69 3.37 13.42
C PRO A 165 -2.31 4.74 12.85
N SER A 166 -3.15 5.26 11.96
CA SER A 166 -3.01 6.63 11.45
C SER A 166 -3.24 7.69 12.53
N VAL A 167 -2.53 8.82 12.42
CA VAL A 167 -2.59 9.91 13.43
C VAL A 167 -3.86 10.74 13.40
N GLU A 168 -4.69 10.61 12.37
CA GLU A 168 -5.99 11.29 12.27
C GLU A 168 -6.80 10.67 11.13
N PRO A 169 -8.14 10.57 11.25
CA PRO A 169 -8.95 10.30 10.08
C PRO A 169 -8.73 11.42 9.06
N PRO A 170 -8.66 11.13 7.74
CA PRO A 170 -8.60 12.17 6.73
C PRO A 170 -9.84 13.05 6.89
N ARG A 171 -9.66 14.22 7.52
CA ARG A 171 -10.67 15.27 7.53
C ARG A 171 -10.46 16.02 6.22
N GLU A 172 -11.53 16.33 5.50
CA GLU A 172 -11.44 17.37 4.50
C GLU A 172 -10.79 18.58 5.17
N PRO A 173 -9.65 19.09 4.63
CA PRO A 173 -9.05 20.27 5.21
C PRO A 173 -10.16 21.32 5.25
N ARG A 174 -10.48 21.84 6.43
CA ARG A 174 -11.41 22.96 6.56
C ARG A 174 -10.74 24.14 5.86
N VAL A 175 -10.94 24.23 4.55
CA VAL A 175 -10.36 25.27 3.73
C VAL A 175 -11.04 26.56 4.17
N ARG A 176 -10.30 27.41 4.89
CA ARG A 176 -10.72 28.81 5.05
C ARG A 176 -10.97 29.33 3.64
N LYS A 177 -12.18 29.86 3.36
CA LYS A 177 -12.55 30.40 2.04
C LYS A 177 -11.35 31.21 1.49
N GLY A 178 -10.78 30.75 0.37
CA GLY A 178 -9.65 31.42 -0.31
C GLY A 178 -8.25 30.82 -0.11
N ARG A 179 -8.01 29.87 0.82
CA ARG A 179 -6.70 29.22 0.94
C ARG A 179 -6.56 28.06 -0.07
N ARG A 180 -5.57 28.12 -0.96
CA ARG A 180 -5.21 26.98 -1.82
C ARG A 180 -4.42 25.96 -1.00
N VAL A 181 -4.84 24.70 -1.04
CA VAL A 181 -4.07 23.57 -0.48
C VAL A 181 -2.95 23.23 -1.46
N VAL A 182 -1.71 23.21 -1.00
CA VAL A 182 -0.57 22.82 -1.85
C VAL A 182 -0.59 21.32 -2.11
N ALA A 183 -0.01 20.85 -3.22
CA ALA A 183 -0.02 19.44 -3.61
C ALA A 183 0.44 18.49 -2.49
N ARG A 184 1.41 18.91 -1.67
CA ARG A 184 1.94 18.15 -0.53
C ARG A 184 0.95 18.01 0.62
N GLU A 185 0.30 19.11 1.03
CA GLU A 185 -0.78 19.06 2.03
C GLU A 185 -1.97 18.23 1.51
N ALA A 186 -2.27 18.32 0.21
CA ALA A 186 -3.31 17.50 -0.41
C ALA A 186 -2.94 16.02 -0.38
N ALA A 187 -1.69 15.65 -0.67
CA ALA A 187 -1.21 14.27 -0.59
C ALA A 187 -1.28 13.73 0.84
N ALA A 188 -0.78 14.49 1.82
CA ALA A 188 -0.78 14.12 3.24
C ALA A 188 -2.20 13.99 3.84
N SER A 189 -3.20 14.67 3.26
CA SER A 189 -4.59 14.65 3.75
C SER A 189 -5.50 13.66 3.00
N ARG A 190 -5.08 13.17 1.81
CA ARG A 190 -5.89 12.27 0.97
C ARG A 190 -6.03 10.86 1.53
N ARG A 191 -5.03 10.37 2.26
CA ARG A 191 -4.96 9.00 2.78
C ARG A 191 -4.60 9.00 4.26
N PRO A 192 -5.14 8.07 5.06
CA PRO A 192 -4.72 7.90 6.44
C PRO A 192 -3.24 7.50 6.50
N ALA A 193 -2.44 8.25 7.25
CA ALA A 193 -1.01 7.99 7.41
C ALA A 193 -0.63 8.03 8.89
N CYS A 194 0.38 7.25 9.28
CA CYS A 194 1.04 7.43 10.58
C CYS A 194 1.84 8.74 10.61
N GLU A 195 2.24 9.19 11.80
CA GLU A 195 2.98 10.45 11.98
C GLU A 195 4.23 10.55 11.10
N PRO A 196 5.12 9.53 11.03
CA PRO A 196 6.32 9.61 10.20
C PRO A 196 6.00 9.76 8.71
N CYS A 197 5.07 8.95 8.18
CA CYS A 197 4.68 9.03 6.77
C CYS A 197 4.01 10.37 6.43
N ARG A 198 3.20 10.91 7.35
CA ARG A 198 2.58 12.24 7.18
C ARG A 198 3.65 13.33 7.12
N ARG A 199 4.64 13.28 8.00
CA ARG A 199 5.77 14.23 8.03
C ARG A 199 6.57 14.19 6.74
N ALA A 200 6.90 12.99 6.25
CA ALA A 200 7.62 12.81 4.98
C ALA A 200 6.86 13.45 3.80
N LEU A 201 5.56 13.20 3.69
CA LEU A 201 4.73 13.79 2.63
C LEU A 201 4.70 15.33 2.67
N LEU A 202 4.63 15.90 3.88
CA LEU A 202 4.66 17.35 4.07
C LEU A 202 6.03 17.94 3.70
N ALA A 203 7.12 17.23 4.01
CA ALA A 203 8.48 17.59 3.59
C ALA A 203 8.70 17.43 2.07
N GLY A 204 7.86 16.64 1.38
CA GLY A 204 8.05 16.27 -0.02
C GLY A 204 8.98 15.07 -0.20
N GLU A 205 9.22 14.32 0.87
CA GLU A 205 9.98 13.08 0.90
C GLU A 205 9.05 11.88 0.64
N PRO A 206 9.56 10.79 0.05
CA PRO A 206 8.78 9.57 -0.10
C PRO A 206 8.45 9.00 1.30
N PRO A 207 7.17 8.71 1.61
CA PRO A 207 6.85 7.98 2.82
C PRO A 207 7.46 6.58 2.74
N THR A 208 7.80 6.00 3.89
CA THR A 208 8.18 4.59 3.94
C THR A 208 7.04 3.77 3.37
N TYR A 209 7.31 3.09 2.26
CA TYR A 209 6.32 2.31 1.56
C TYR A 209 6.59 0.83 1.81
N CYS A 210 5.55 0.10 2.17
CA CYS A 210 5.56 -1.35 2.17
C CYS A 210 4.54 -1.81 1.12
N PRO A 211 4.94 -1.92 -0.16
CA PRO A 211 4.00 -2.31 -1.21
C PRO A 211 3.54 -3.75 -1.02
N PRO A 212 4.49 -4.70 -1.04
CA PRO A 212 4.44 -5.84 -0.14
C PRO A 212 5.88 -6.30 0.21
N CYS A 213 6.58 -5.43 0.96
CA CYS A 213 7.83 -5.67 1.72
C CYS A 213 9.20 -5.75 0.98
N GLY A 214 9.71 -4.61 0.49
CA GLY A 214 11.16 -4.38 0.34
C GLY A 214 11.63 -3.29 1.32
N LEU A 215 11.80 -3.63 2.59
CA LEU A 215 12.08 -2.75 3.76
C LEU A 215 13.33 -1.83 3.55
N PRO A 216 13.54 -0.67 4.24
CA PRO A 216 13.16 -0.40 5.64
C PRO A 216 12.54 0.99 5.93
N GLY A 217 11.87 1.05 7.08
CA GLY A 217 11.71 2.27 7.85
C GLY A 217 11.50 1.88 9.31
N THR A 218 12.59 1.49 9.96
CA THR A 218 12.63 1.43 11.42
C THR A 218 12.32 2.81 11.97
N SER A 219 11.08 3.05 12.35
CA SER A 219 10.77 4.02 13.40
C SER A 219 10.61 3.19 14.66
N ALA A 220 11.72 2.97 15.36
CA ALA A 220 11.67 2.67 16.78
C ALA A 220 10.68 3.64 17.43
N ALA A 221 9.62 3.10 18.00
CA ALA A 221 8.72 3.84 18.88
C ALA A 221 8.10 2.83 19.85
N GLY A 222 8.91 2.43 20.84
CA GLY A 222 8.39 2.30 22.21
C GLY A 222 8.11 3.70 22.78
N PRO A 223 7.54 3.83 23.99
CA PRO A 223 7.42 2.82 25.05
C PRO A 223 6.12 2.02 25.05
#